data_AF-A0A060CK62-F1
#
_entry.id   AF-A0A060CK62-F1
#
_cell.length_a   1.000
_cell.length_b   1.000
_cell.length_c   1.000
_cell.angle_alpha   90.00
_cell.angle_beta   90.00
_cell.angle_gamma   90.00
#
_symmetry.space_group_name_H-M   'P 1'
#
loop_
_entity.id
_entity.type
_entity.pdbx_description
1 polymer ?
#
loop_
_entity_poly.entity_id
_entity_poly.type
_entity_poly.pdbx_seq_one_letter_code
_entity_poly.pdbx_strand_id
1 'polypeptide(L)'
;GFIDGFGEVGDSVQFNINVSAAEDITLRFRYTNDTGSTNIREIYADGNFVSNAYFADTGNWDIWNTTDVGTSLSSGSHTIKVAVENSSDGYINLDNLVVTQKHVSVRSLYTSNWNDMMSLWQASKLYDNDSSSTKGPRL
;
A
#
# COMPACT_ATOMS: atom_id res chain seq x y z
N GLY A 1 -2.34 -5.82 -23.70
CA GLY A 1 -0.95 -5.46 -24.01
C GLY A 1 -0.42 -4.64 -22.86
N PHE A 2 0.88 -4.39 -22.80
CA PHE A 2 1.54 -3.68 -21.71
C PHE A 2 2.32 -2.47 -22.23
N ILE A 3 2.72 -1.60 -21.31
CA ILE A 3 3.62 -0.48 -21.55
C ILE A 3 5.05 -0.98 -21.39
N ASP A 4 5.90 -0.65 -22.36
CA ASP A 4 7.35 -0.92 -22.41
C ASP A 4 8.10 0.41 -22.60
N GLY A 5 9.43 0.41 -22.52
CA GLY A 5 10.27 1.60 -22.62
C GLY A 5 10.13 2.54 -21.43
N PHE A 6 9.48 2.09 -20.35
CA PHE A 6 9.15 2.93 -19.21
C PHE A 6 10.30 2.93 -18.19
N GLY A 7 11.21 3.90 -18.30
CA GLY A 7 12.42 3.94 -17.48
C GLY A 7 13.23 5.23 -17.54
N GLU A 8 12.86 6.21 -18.36
CA GLU A 8 13.55 7.49 -18.43
C GLU A 8 12.87 8.55 -17.55
N VAL A 9 13.65 9.45 -16.95
CA VAL A 9 13.11 10.54 -16.13
C VAL A 9 12.15 11.39 -16.96
N GLY A 10 10.94 11.57 -16.46
CA GLY A 10 9.86 12.27 -17.16
C GLY A 10 8.83 11.34 -17.78
N ASP A 11 9.14 10.05 -17.94
CA ASP A 11 8.14 9.07 -18.34
C ASP A 11 7.03 8.98 -17.28
N SER A 12 5.78 8.82 -17.74
CA SER A 12 4.67 8.55 -16.84
C SER A 12 3.51 7.83 -17.50
N VAL A 13 2.73 7.14 -16.66
CA VAL A 13 1.48 6.47 -17.02
C VAL A 13 0.38 7.02 -16.12
N GLN A 14 -0.78 7.34 -16.70
CA GLN A 14 -1.94 7.81 -15.93
C GLN A 14 -3.13 6.87 -16.09
N PHE A 15 -3.76 6.55 -14.95
CA PHE A 15 -4.98 5.78 -14.87
C PHE A 15 -6.09 6.66 -14.29
N ASN A 16 -7.23 6.70 -14.97
CA ASN A 16 -8.44 7.29 -14.41
C ASN A 16 -9.26 6.19 -13.74
N ILE A 17 -9.49 6.34 -12.44
CA ILE A 17 -10.25 5.37 -11.64
C ILE A 17 -11.49 6.06 -11.04
N ASN A 18 -12.48 5.26 -10.66
CA ASN A 18 -13.64 5.74 -9.92
C ASN A 18 -13.80 4.92 -8.64
N VAL A 19 -13.82 5.61 -7.50
CA VAL A 19 -13.96 5.01 -6.18
C VAL A 19 -15.40 5.20 -5.70
N SER A 20 -16.07 4.13 -5.27
CA SER A 20 -17.50 4.17 -4.95
C SER A 20 -17.83 4.84 -3.61
N ALA A 21 -16.93 4.74 -2.63
CA ALA A 21 -17.08 5.30 -1.29
C ALA A 21 -15.74 5.79 -0.78
N ALA A 22 -15.71 6.79 0.10
CA ALA A 22 -14.45 7.23 0.70
C ALA A 22 -13.88 6.10 1.57
N GLU A 23 -12.73 5.55 1.21
CA GLU A 23 -12.17 4.37 1.86
C GLU A 23 -10.65 4.21 1.65
N ASP A 24 -10.04 3.40 2.51
CA ASP A 24 -8.69 2.90 2.28
C ASP A 24 -8.72 1.88 1.15
N ILE A 25 -7.87 2.09 0.15
CA ILE A 25 -7.73 1.23 -1.01
C ILE A 25 -6.31 0.72 -1.15
N THR A 26 -6.18 -0.33 -1.96
CA THR A 26 -4.91 -0.85 -2.47
C THR A 26 -4.88 -0.66 -3.98
N LEU A 27 -3.86 0.05 -4.45
CA LEU A 27 -3.47 0.16 -5.86
C LEU A 27 -2.51 -0.99 -6.16
N ARG A 28 -2.97 -2.01 -6.87
CA ARG A 28 -2.17 -3.17 -7.26
C ARG A 28 -1.71 -3.04 -8.71
N PHE A 29 -0.41 -2.87 -8.90
CA PHE A 29 0.20 -2.76 -10.22
C PHE A 29 0.73 -4.12 -10.66
N ARG A 30 0.34 -4.59 -11.85
CA ARG A 30 0.92 -5.79 -12.48
C ARG A 30 2.07 -5.38 -13.40
N TYR A 31 3.23 -5.99 -13.22
CA TYR A 31 4.46 -5.60 -13.90
C TYR A 31 5.41 -6.78 -14.14
N THR A 32 6.46 -6.52 -14.91
CA THR A 32 7.68 -7.33 -14.93
C THR A 32 8.90 -6.41 -14.91
N ASN A 33 10.01 -6.91 -14.35
CA ASN A 33 11.27 -6.20 -14.24
C ASN A 33 12.41 -7.22 -14.27
N ASP A 34 13.25 -7.22 -15.30
CA ASP A 34 14.41 -8.10 -15.38
C ASP A 34 15.70 -7.26 -15.56
N THR A 35 15.82 -6.20 -14.75
CA THR A 35 17.03 -5.34 -14.73
C THR A 35 18.06 -5.79 -13.69
N GLY A 36 17.79 -6.83 -12.90
CA GLY A 36 18.68 -7.32 -11.84
C GLY A 36 18.62 -6.51 -10.53
N SER A 37 17.69 -5.56 -10.41
CA SER A 37 17.50 -4.71 -9.23
C SER A 37 16.05 -4.28 -9.06
N THR A 38 15.66 -3.90 -7.85
CA THR A 38 14.36 -3.26 -7.62
C THR A 38 14.35 -1.86 -8.21
N ASN A 39 13.41 -1.58 -9.10
CA ASN A 39 13.17 -0.24 -9.66
C ASN A 39 12.01 0.44 -8.93
N ILE A 40 12.05 1.76 -8.81
CA ILE A 40 11.07 2.56 -8.06
C ILE A 40 10.26 3.41 -9.04
N ARG A 41 8.98 3.62 -8.73
CA ARG A 41 8.15 4.66 -9.37
C ARG A 41 7.44 5.49 -8.32
N GLU A 42 7.40 6.80 -8.53
CA GLU A 42 6.64 7.72 -7.69
C GLU A 42 5.16 7.65 -8.07
N ILE A 43 4.31 7.42 -7.07
CA ILE A 43 2.86 7.32 -7.24
C ILE A 43 2.21 8.62 -6.77
N TYR A 44 1.36 9.17 -7.63
CA TYR A 44 0.58 10.37 -7.36
C TYR A 44 -0.91 10.08 -7.50
N ALA A 45 -1.73 10.68 -6.64
CA ALA A 45 -3.18 10.73 -6.75
C ALA A 45 -3.62 12.20 -6.85
N ASP A 46 -4.34 12.54 -7.93
CA ASP A 46 -4.80 13.91 -8.24
C ASP A 46 -3.68 14.96 -8.16
N GLY A 47 -2.49 14.58 -8.61
CA GLY A 47 -1.29 15.44 -8.60
C GLY A 47 -0.53 15.49 -7.27
N ASN A 48 -1.04 14.86 -6.21
CA ASN A 48 -0.37 14.81 -4.91
C ASN A 48 0.42 13.51 -4.77
N PHE A 49 1.65 13.60 -4.27
CA PHE A 49 2.47 12.42 -4.00
C PHE A 49 1.82 11.54 -2.92
N VAL A 50 1.74 10.24 -3.18
CA VAL A 50 1.17 9.22 -2.29
C VAL A 50 2.29 8.41 -1.64
N SER A 51 3.08 7.73 -2.47
CA SER A 51 4.14 6.82 -2.03
C SER A 51 5.02 6.40 -3.19
N ASN A 52 6.12 5.72 -2.87
CA ASN A 52 6.92 5.00 -3.85
C ASN A 52 6.36 3.58 -4.03
N ALA A 53 6.22 3.14 -5.27
CA ALA A 53 5.99 1.74 -5.61
C ALA A 53 7.33 1.07 -5.93
N TYR A 54 7.53 -0.12 -5.37
CA TYR A 54 8.77 -0.90 -5.53
C TYR A 54 8.50 -2.10 -6.44
N PHE A 55 9.21 -2.14 -7.56
CA PHE A 55 9.10 -3.14 -8.61
C PHE A 55 10.34 -4.03 -8.54
N ALA A 56 10.27 -5.09 -7.74
CA ALA A 56 11.38 -6.03 -7.55
C ALA A 56 11.70 -6.79 -8.84
N ASP A 57 12.95 -7.22 -8.99
CA ASP A 57 13.36 -8.08 -10.10
C ASP A 57 12.52 -9.37 -10.13
N THR A 58 11.94 -9.69 -11.28
CA THR A 58 11.16 -10.90 -11.56
C THR A 58 12.04 -12.02 -12.13
N GLY A 59 13.28 -11.71 -12.53
CA GLY A 59 14.28 -12.62 -13.08
C GLY A 59 14.03 -13.05 -14.53
N ASN A 60 12.97 -12.55 -15.17
CA ASN A 60 12.65 -12.78 -16.57
C ASN A 60 11.51 -11.84 -17.03
N TRP A 61 11.63 -11.24 -18.23
CA TRP A 61 10.60 -10.37 -18.82
C TRP A 61 9.23 -11.03 -19.11
N ASP A 62 9.16 -12.36 -19.17
CA ASP A 62 7.91 -13.11 -19.34
C ASP A 62 7.25 -13.48 -17.99
N ILE A 63 7.92 -13.26 -16.86
CA ILE A 63 7.39 -13.51 -15.52
C ILE A 63 6.81 -12.22 -14.95
N TRP A 64 5.50 -12.25 -14.70
CA TRP A 64 4.76 -11.11 -14.19
C TRP A 64 4.48 -11.24 -12.70
N ASN A 65 4.64 -10.14 -11.98
CA ASN A 65 4.35 -10.04 -10.56
C ASN A 65 3.44 -8.82 -10.27
N THR A 66 3.08 -8.64 -9.01
CA THR A 66 2.30 -7.49 -8.55
C THR A 66 2.97 -6.77 -7.40
N THR A 67 2.82 -5.45 -7.36
CA THR A 67 3.21 -4.61 -6.22
C THR A 67 2.03 -3.77 -5.77
N ASP A 68 1.90 -3.56 -4.46
CA ASP A 68 0.74 -2.94 -3.84
C ASP A 68 1.13 -1.63 -3.18
N VAL A 69 0.36 -0.56 -3.45
CA VAL A 69 0.46 0.72 -2.76
C VAL A 69 -0.86 1.01 -2.06
N GLY A 70 -0.80 1.22 -0.74
CA GLY A 70 -1.96 1.63 0.04
C GLY A 70 -2.17 3.15 -0.01
N THR A 71 -3.41 3.58 -0.16
CA THR A 71 -3.80 5.00 -0.05
C THR A 71 -5.26 5.12 0.39
N SER A 72 -5.69 6.32 0.74
CA SER A 72 -7.09 6.63 1.06
C SER A 72 -7.61 7.64 0.05
N LEU A 73 -8.71 7.33 -0.63
CA LEU A 73 -9.33 8.22 -1.61
C LEU A 73 -10.78 8.51 -1.24
N SER A 74 -11.27 9.69 -1.63
CA SER A 74 -12.69 10.03 -1.53
C SER A 74 -13.53 9.22 -2.51
N SER A 75 -14.86 9.24 -2.37
CA SER A 75 -15.74 8.77 -3.43
C SER A 75 -15.65 9.69 -4.64
N GLY A 76 -15.55 9.13 -5.84
CA GLY A 76 -15.54 9.87 -7.09
C GLY A 76 -14.40 9.47 -8.02
N SER A 77 -14.17 10.30 -9.03
CA SER A 77 -13.13 10.10 -10.03
C SER A 77 -11.79 10.62 -9.53
N HIS A 78 -10.75 9.82 -9.75
CA HIS A 78 -9.38 10.12 -9.36
C HIS A 78 -8.41 9.79 -10.50
N THR A 79 -7.32 10.55 -10.61
CA THR A 79 -6.23 10.25 -11.53
C THR A 79 -5.03 9.74 -10.75
N ILE A 80 -4.64 8.49 -11.04
CA ILE A 80 -3.43 7.87 -10.51
C ILE A 80 -2.31 7.98 -11.54
N LYS A 81 -1.23 8.68 -11.20
CA LYS A 81 -0.03 8.81 -12.03
C LYS A 81 1.09 7.95 -11.44
N VAL A 82 1.73 7.15 -12.29
CA VAL A 82 2.97 6.40 -12.03
C VAL A 82 4.09 7.10 -12.80
N ALA A 83 5.16 7.52 -12.13
CA ALA A 83 6.21 8.34 -12.74
C ALA A 83 7.61 7.76 -12.54
N VAL A 84 8.53 8.13 -13.43
CA VAL A 84 9.97 7.97 -13.23
C VAL A 84 10.55 9.35 -12.93
N GLU A 85 11.02 9.57 -11.71
CA GLU A 85 11.64 10.85 -11.32
C GLU A 85 13.13 10.73 -11.00
N ASN A 86 13.63 9.52 -10.75
CA ASN A 86 15.04 9.27 -10.44
C ASN A 86 15.76 8.61 -11.63
N SER A 87 16.88 9.22 -12.05
CA SER A 87 17.70 8.73 -13.18
C SER A 87 18.47 7.45 -12.89
N SER A 88 18.47 6.98 -11.64
CA SER A 88 19.08 5.70 -11.25
C SER A 88 18.10 4.52 -11.37
N ASP A 89 16.81 4.77 -11.56
CA ASP A 89 15.82 3.70 -11.75
C ASP A 89 15.91 3.13 -13.16
N GLY A 90 15.84 1.80 -13.26
CA GLY A 90 15.82 1.08 -14.53
C GLY A 90 14.42 0.96 -15.14
N TYR A 91 14.34 0.23 -16.25
CA TYR A 91 13.11 -0.03 -16.99
C TYR A 91 12.19 -1.05 -16.31
N ILE A 92 10.88 -0.90 -16.48
CA ILE A 92 9.88 -1.92 -16.16
C ILE A 92 8.89 -2.04 -17.31
N ASN A 93 8.21 -3.19 -17.42
CA ASN A 93 6.97 -3.25 -18.20
C ASN A 93 5.78 -3.19 -17.25
N LEU A 94 4.83 -2.30 -17.54
CA LEU A 94 3.63 -2.10 -16.73
C LEU A 94 2.39 -2.54 -17.51
N ASP A 95 1.62 -3.49 -16.96
CA ASP A 95 0.45 -4.05 -17.65
C ASP A 95 -0.85 -3.37 -17.22
N ASN A 96 -1.20 -3.45 -15.93
CA ASN A 96 -2.46 -2.91 -15.44
C ASN A 96 -2.41 -2.46 -13.98
N LEU A 97 -3.44 -1.71 -13.61
CA LEU A 97 -3.77 -1.31 -12.25
C LEU A 97 -5.10 -1.96 -11.86
N VAL A 98 -5.11 -2.69 -10.74
CA VAL A 98 -6.32 -3.16 -10.07
C VAL A 98 -6.50 -2.37 -8.78
N VAL A 99 -7.70 -1.84 -8.55
CA VAL A 99 -8.05 -1.13 -7.32
C VAL A 99 -8.93 -2.04 -6.48
N THR A 100 -8.48 -2.33 -5.26
CA THR A 100 -9.25 -3.12 -4.30
C THR A 100 -9.44 -2.36 -3.00
N GLN A 101 -10.58 -2.58 -2.34
CA GLN A 101 -10.77 -2.10 -0.98
C GLN A 101 -9.70 -2.71 -0.07
N LYS A 102 -9.07 -1.89 0.77
CA LYS A 102 -8.14 -2.39 1.79
C LYS A 102 -8.98 -3.00 2.90
N HIS A 103 -9.26 -4.30 2.81
CA HIS A 103 -9.93 -5.00 3.89
C HIS A 103 -9.03 -4.99 5.13
N VAL A 104 -9.36 -4.18 6.13
CA VAL A 104 -8.93 -4.45 7.50
C VAL A 104 -9.56 -5.77 7.90
N SER A 105 -8.79 -6.86 7.79
CA SER A 105 -9.19 -8.15 8.34
C SER A 105 -9.55 -7.93 9.80
N VAL A 106 -10.63 -8.55 10.30
CA VAL A 106 -11.05 -8.43 11.71
C VAL A 106 -9.87 -8.72 12.66
N ARG A 107 -8.94 -9.60 12.26
CA ARG A 107 -7.66 -9.83 12.95
C ARG A 107 -6.80 -8.57 13.16
N SER A 108 -6.73 -7.67 12.19
CA SER A 108 -5.98 -6.41 12.29
C SER A 108 -6.65 -5.42 13.25
N LEU A 109 -7.99 -5.35 13.28
CA LEU A 109 -8.72 -4.57 14.27
C LEU A 109 -8.48 -5.10 15.69
N TYR A 110 -8.45 -6.43 15.85
CA TYR A 110 -8.07 -7.04 17.13
C TYR A 110 -6.65 -6.67 17.53
N THR A 111 -5.65 -6.74 16.65
CA THR A 111 -4.25 -6.42 17.03
C THR A 111 -4.01 -4.94 17.28
N SER A 112 -4.64 -4.04 16.51
CA SER A 112 -4.52 -2.59 16.71
C SER A 112 -5.20 -2.16 18.01
N ASN A 113 -6.43 -2.65 18.25
CA ASN A 113 -7.13 -2.40 19.49
C ASN A 113 -6.49 -3.14 20.66
N TRP A 114 -5.66 -4.16 20.47
CA TRP A 114 -4.99 -4.82 21.58
C TRP A 114 -3.99 -3.89 22.27
N ASN A 115 -3.24 -3.07 21.52
CA ASN A 115 -2.32 -2.09 22.12
C ASN A 115 -3.09 -0.97 22.83
N ASP A 116 -4.18 -0.48 22.24
CA ASP A 116 -5.03 0.54 22.85
C ASP A 116 -5.85 0.00 24.02
N MET A 117 -6.31 -1.25 23.95
CA MET A 117 -6.97 -1.95 25.05
C MET A 117 -5.98 -2.26 26.18
N MET A 118 -4.72 -2.58 25.87
CA MET A 118 -3.64 -2.74 26.86
C MET A 118 -3.25 -1.41 27.49
N SER A 119 -3.28 -0.29 26.75
CA SER A 119 -3.02 1.04 27.30
C SER A 119 -4.19 1.53 28.17
N LEU A 120 -5.43 1.28 27.74
CA LEU A 120 -6.64 1.49 28.54
C LEU A 120 -6.65 0.61 29.80
N TRP A 121 -6.25 -0.67 29.71
CA TRP A 121 -6.12 -1.57 30.86
C TRP A 121 -5.04 -1.12 31.84
N GLN A 122 -3.91 -0.63 31.33
CA GLN A 122 -2.85 -0.05 32.16
C GLN A 122 -3.31 1.24 32.85
N ALA A 123 -4.06 2.09 32.13
CA ALA A 123 -4.66 3.30 32.69
C ALA A 123 -5.79 3.00 33.68
N SER A 124 -6.51 1.88 33.53
CA SER A 124 -7.57 1.45 34.44
C SER A 124 -7.08 0.67 35.66
N LYS A 125 -5.80 0.28 35.73
CA LYS A 125 -5.15 -0.06 37.01
C LYS A 125 -4.99 1.22 37.84
N LEU A 126 -6.11 1.67 38.38
CA LEU A 126 -6.18 2.80 39.28
C LEU A 126 -5.52 2.41 40.61
N TYR A 127 -4.31 2.93 40.83
CA TYR A 127 -3.67 3.09 42.14
C TYR A 127 -3.16 1.79 42.81
N ASP A 128 -2.08 1.92 43.59
CA ASP A 128 -1.26 0.84 44.19
C ASP A 128 -1.98 -0.08 45.21
N ASN A 129 -3.31 -0.06 45.28
CA ASN A 129 -4.10 -0.80 46.27
C ASN A 129 -4.89 -1.99 45.69
N ASP A 130 -4.68 -2.33 44.41
CA ASP A 130 -5.25 -3.54 43.82
C ASP A 130 -4.44 -4.77 44.26
N SER A 131 -4.80 -5.32 45.42
CA SER A 131 -4.19 -6.55 45.94
C SER A 131 -4.36 -7.67 44.92
N SER A 132 -3.27 -8.38 44.61
CA SER A 132 -3.21 -9.52 43.69
C SER A 132 -4.07 -10.70 44.17
N SER A 133 -5.39 -10.54 44.09
CA SER A 133 -6.34 -11.63 44.22
C SER A 133 -6.21 -12.50 42.98
N THR A 134 -5.96 -13.78 43.23
CA THR A 134 -5.57 -14.83 42.27
C THR A 134 -6.67 -15.23 41.29
N LYS A 135 -7.57 -14.31 40.94
CA LYS A 135 -8.67 -14.52 40.00
C LYS A 135 -8.65 -13.42 38.96
N GLY A 136 -7.77 -13.58 37.98
CA GLY A 136 -7.88 -12.85 36.73
C GLY A 136 -9.24 -13.15 36.05
N PRO A 137 -9.71 -12.27 35.16
CA PRO A 137 -10.93 -12.53 34.42
C PRO A 137 -10.77 -13.80 33.58
N ARG A 138 -11.71 -14.75 33.72
CA ARG A 138 -11.84 -15.86 32.78
C ARG A 138 -12.81 -15.41 31.69
N LEU A 139 -12.29 -15.34 30.45
CA LEU A 139 -12.95 -15.10 29.15
C LEU A 139 -13.90 -13.90 29.08
#